data_AF-A0A6B3IHN8-F1
#
_entry.id   AF-A0A6B3IHN8-F1
#
_cell.length_a   1.000
_cell.length_b   1.000
_cell.length_c   1.000
_cell.angle_alpha   90.00
_cell.angle_beta   90.00
_cell.angle_gamma   90.00
#
_symmetry.space_group_name_H-M   'P 1'
#
loop_
_entity.id
_entity.type
_entity.pdbx_description
1 polymer ?
#
loop_
_entity_poly.entity_id
_entity_poly.type
_entity_poly.pdbx_seq_one_letter_code
_entity_poly.pdbx_strand_id
1 'polypeptide(L)'
;IFEKVFNGARRKAEAEGRAGPFDKAVEIAVKYAEALEQKAFGLGPGPSAGLRMQHQFFDKVVYKKVRDAMGGRVRHAMSGGSGMNRRLGLFFAGAGV
;
A
#
# COMPACT_ATOMS: atom_id res chain seq x y z
N ILE A 1 -15.11 -1.29 2.31
CA ILE A 1 -14.59 0.08 2.60
C ILE A 1 -13.24 0.32 1.92
N PHE A 2 -12.29 -0.61 2.03
CA PHE A 2 -10.96 -0.52 1.39
C PHE A 2 -11.00 -0.22 -0.11
N GLU A 3 -11.82 -0.91 -0.89
CA GLU A 3 -11.99 -0.62 -2.32
C GLU A 3 -12.49 0.81 -2.58
N LYS A 4 -13.39 1.34 -1.75
CA LYS A 4 -13.86 2.73 -1.90
C LYS A 4 -12.75 3.73 -1.63
N VAL A 5 -11.93 3.51 -0.59
CA VAL A 5 -10.80 4.38 -0.29
C VAL A 5 -9.73 4.28 -1.38
N PHE A 6 -9.40 3.05 -1.82
CA PHE A 6 -8.45 2.82 -2.89
C PHE A 6 -8.90 3.54 -4.18
N ASN A 7 -10.17 3.35 -4.58
CA ASN A 7 -10.73 4.02 -5.75
C ASN A 7 -10.78 5.54 -5.57
N GLY A 8 -11.04 6.05 -4.36
CA GLY A 8 -10.97 7.48 -4.05
C GLY A 8 -9.56 8.05 -4.18
N ALA A 9 -8.55 7.34 -3.66
CA ALA A 9 -7.15 7.73 -3.76
C ALA A 9 -6.65 7.66 -5.21
N ARG A 10 -7.04 6.61 -5.96
CA ARG A 10 -6.74 6.47 -7.38
C ARG A 10 -7.37 7.60 -8.19
N ARG A 11 -8.66 7.91 -7.99
CA ARG A 11 -9.32 9.03 -8.67
C ARG A 11 -8.65 10.37 -8.37
N LYS A 12 -8.19 10.58 -7.13
CA LYS A 12 -7.44 11.78 -6.77
C LYS A 12 -6.07 11.83 -7.46
N ALA A 13 -5.38 10.70 -7.54
CA ALA A 13 -4.13 10.60 -8.29
C ALA A 13 -4.34 10.81 -9.80
N GLU A 14 -5.42 10.28 -10.38
CA GLU A 14 -5.82 10.52 -11.77
C GLU A 14 -6.11 12.00 -12.02
N ALA A 15 -6.87 12.66 -11.14
CA ALA A 15 -7.15 14.09 -11.22
C ALA A 15 -5.89 14.97 -11.10
N GLU A 16 -4.89 14.52 -10.34
CA GLU A 16 -3.58 15.19 -10.22
C GLU A 16 -2.60 14.83 -11.35
N GLY A 17 -2.99 14.01 -12.33
CA GLY A 17 -2.12 13.53 -13.42
C GLY A 17 -1.04 12.53 -12.97
N ARG A 18 -1.21 11.92 -11.79
CA ARG A 18 -0.26 11.01 -11.12
C ARG A 18 -0.72 9.55 -11.08
N ALA A 19 -1.59 9.14 -12.00
CA ALA A 19 -2.04 7.75 -12.09
C ALA A 19 -0.88 6.75 -12.24
N GLY A 20 0.07 7.01 -13.15
CA GLY A 20 1.24 6.14 -13.34
C GLY A 20 2.12 5.98 -12.09
N PRO A 21 2.53 7.07 -11.42
CA PRO A 21 3.22 6.99 -10.12
C PRO A 21 2.41 6.28 -9.04
N PHE A 22 1.08 6.43 -9.03
CA PHE A 22 0.21 5.73 -8.08
C PHE A 22 0.24 4.22 -8.32
N ASP A 23 0.12 3.75 -9.55
CA ASP A 23 0.18 2.33 -9.87
C ASP A 23 1.53 1.70 -9.49
N LYS A 24 2.63 2.43 -9.75
CA LYS A 24 3.97 2.03 -9.28
C LYS A 24 4.04 1.96 -7.76
N ALA A 25 3.46 2.93 -7.05
CA ALA A 25 3.39 2.91 -5.60
C ALA A 25 2.65 1.68 -5.08
N VAL A 26 1.57 1.28 -5.76
CA VAL A 26 0.82 0.06 -5.40
C VAL A 26 1.69 -1.19 -5.56
N GLU A 27 2.39 -1.31 -6.69
CA GLU A 27 3.32 -2.42 -6.91
C GLU A 27 4.43 -2.51 -5.85
N ILE A 28 5.04 -1.37 -5.52
CA ILE A 28 6.12 -1.31 -4.53
C ILE A 28 5.61 -1.65 -3.13
N ALA A 29 4.42 -1.18 -2.75
CA ALA A 29 3.81 -1.52 -1.46
C ALA A 29 3.56 -3.03 -1.34
N VAL A 30 3.01 -3.65 -2.38
CA VAL A 30 2.75 -5.10 -2.42
C VAL A 30 4.05 -5.88 -2.30
N LYS A 31 5.06 -5.58 -3.14
CA LYS A 31 6.37 -6.25 -3.09
C LYS A 31 7.06 -6.07 -1.74
N TYR A 32 6.94 -4.88 -1.14
CA TYR A 32 7.49 -4.60 0.18
C TYR A 32 6.81 -5.42 1.27
N ALA A 33 5.48 -5.50 1.26
CA ALA A 33 4.70 -6.31 2.19
C ALA A 33 4.98 -7.81 2.03
N GLU A 34 5.06 -8.31 0.80
CA GLU A 34 5.44 -9.71 0.52
C GLU A 34 6.84 -10.03 1.05
N ALA A 35 7.81 -9.15 0.82
CA ALA A 35 9.16 -9.33 1.32
C ALA A 35 9.20 -9.28 2.86
N LEU A 36 8.42 -8.41 3.50
CA LEU A 36 8.26 -8.39 4.96
C LEU A 36 7.62 -9.68 5.48
N GLU A 37 6.58 -10.18 4.81
CA GLU A 37 5.89 -11.43 5.14
C GLU A 37 6.87 -12.61 5.06
N GLN A 38 7.62 -12.74 3.96
CA GLN A 38 8.65 -13.76 3.80
C GLN A 38 9.74 -13.68 4.88
N LYS A 39 10.16 -12.47 5.26
CA LYS A 39 11.11 -12.27 6.37
C LYS A 39 10.54 -12.73 7.70
N ALA A 40 9.27 -12.41 7.98
CA ALA A 40 8.59 -12.81 9.21
C ALA A 40 8.44 -14.34 9.32
N PHE A 41 8.21 -15.01 8.20
CA PHE A 41 8.18 -16.48 8.13
C PHE A 41 9.57 -17.13 8.04
N GLY A 42 10.67 -16.36 8.03
CA GLY A 42 12.03 -16.89 7.90
C GLY A 42 12.34 -17.49 6.52
N LEU A 43 11.51 -17.23 5.51
CA LEU A 43 11.61 -17.79 4.15
C LEU A 43 12.48 -16.94 3.22
N GLY A 44 12.93 -15.75 3.64
CA GLY A 44 13.73 -14.88 2.79
C GLY A 44 14.44 -13.73 3.52
N PRO A 45 15.36 -13.03 2.83
CA PRO A 45 16.18 -11.95 3.40
C PRO A 45 15.38 -10.66 3.70
N GLY A 46 14.11 -10.60 3.29
CA GLY A 46 13.26 -9.44 3.42
C GLY A 46 13.46 -8.37 2.35
N PRO A 47 12.86 -7.18 2.51
CA PRO A 47 12.90 -6.16 1.48
C PRO A 47 14.31 -5.61 1.30
N SER A 48 14.77 -5.61 0.05
CA SER A 48 16.08 -5.09 -0.36
C SER A 48 16.23 -3.60 -0.07
N ALA A 49 17.47 -3.11 0.01
CA ALA A 49 17.74 -1.68 0.28
C ALA A 49 17.09 -0.76 -0.77
N GLY A 50 17.16 -1.14 -2.06
CA GLY A 50 16.50 -0.39 -3.14
C GLY A 50 14.97 -0.40 -3.05
N LEU A 51 14.36 -1.51 -2.60
CA LEU A 51 12.91 -1.59 -2.40
C LEU A 51 12.47 -0.70 -1.23
N ARG A 52 13.26 -0.66 -0.14
CA ARG A 52 13.02 0.24 1.01
C ARG A 52 13.07 1.72 0.62
N MET A 53 14.04 2.11 -0.21
CA MET A 53 14.15 3.50 -0.69
C MET A 53 12.96 3.90 -1.55
N GLN A 54 12.57 3.05 -2.51
CA GLN A 54 11.38 3.30 -3.34
C GLN A 54 10.11 3.38 -2.48
N HIS A 55 9.99 2.47 -1.51
CA HIS A 55 8.86 2.46 -0.59
C HIS A 55 8.80 3.77 0.22
N GLN A 56 9.90 4.24 0.79
CA GLN A 56 9.93 5.53 1.51
C GLN A 56 9.58 6.73 0.63
N PHE A 57 9.99 6.72 -0.65
CA PHE A 57 9.62 7.77 -1.59
C PHE A 57 8.11 7.80 -1.80
N PHE A 58 7.51 6.65 -2.10
CA PHE A 58 6.06 6.54 -2.27
C PHE A 58 5.28 6.71 -0.96
N ASP A 59 5.91 6.50 0.19
CA ASP A 59 5.31 6.77 1.49
C ASP A 59 4.94 8.23 1.66
N LYS A 60 5.82 9.15 1.27
CA LYS A 60 5.55 10.59 1.35
C LYS A 60 4.60 11.09 0.27
N VAL A 61 4.71 10.54 -0.94
CA VAL A 61 4.00 11.05 -2.12
C VAL A 61 2.59 10.47 -2.24
N VAL A 62 2.42 9.19 -1.91
CA VAL A 62 1.19 8.42 -2.13
C VAL A 62 0.62 7.88 -0.82
N TYR A 63 1.38 7.08 -0.05
CA TYR A 63 0.80 6.39 1.11
C TYR A 63 0.33 7.37 2.19
N LYS A 64 1.04 8.49 2.40
CA LYS A 64 0.58 9.57 3.28
C LYS A 64 -0.79 10.11 2.86
N LYS A 65 -1.01 10.39 1.57
CA LYS A 65 -2.31 10.86 1.07
C LYS A 65 -3.42 9.81 1.25
N VAL A 66 -3.09 8.54 1.07
CA VAL A 66 -4.02 7.43 1.31
C VAL A 66 -4.38 7.33 2.80
N ARG A 67 -3.39 7.42 3.70
CA ARG A 67 -3.59 7.43 5.15
C ARG A 67 -4.40 8.64 5.60
N ASP A 68 -4.11 9.82 5.05
CA ASP A 68 -4.87 11.05 5.33
C ASP A 68 -6.33 10.93 4.85
N ALA A 69 -6.57 10.34 3.68
CA ALA A 69 -7.91 10.06 3.18
C ALA A 69 -8.68 9.02 4.02
N MET A 70 -7.97 8.16 4.75
CA MET A 70 -8.56 7.26 5.76
C MET A 70 -8.77 7.93 7.13
N GLY A 71 -8.40 9.20 7.30
CA GLY A 71 -8.52 9.92 8.58
C GLY A 71 -7.28 9.86 9.47
N GLY A 72 -6.11 9.49 8.93
CA GLY A 72 -4.79 9.63 9.57
C GLY A 72 -4.49 8.69 10.74
N ARG A 73 -5.48 7.92 11.26
CA ARG A 73 -5.35 7.03 12.43
C ARG A 73 -5.82 5.59 12.22
N VAL A 74 -6.18 5.22 11.00
CA VAL A 74 -6.61 3.83 10.73
C VAL A 74 -5.35 2.95 10.70
N ARG A 75 -5.16 2.17 11.76
CA ARG A 75 -4.05 1.20 11.94
C ARG A 75 -4.51 -0.25 11.90
N HIS A 76 -5.80 -0.47 11.63
CA HIS A 76 -6.40 -1.81 11.57
C HIS A 76 -7.47 -1.83 10.51
N ALA A 77 -7.23 -2.69 9.51
CA ALA A 77 -8.11 -2.91 8.39
C ALA A 77 -8.77 -4.29 8.49
N MET A 78 -10.01 -4.36 9.00
CA MET A 78 -10.78 -5.60 9.03
C MET A 78 -11.64 -5.74 7.78
N SER A 79 -11.43 -6.80 7.00
CA SER A 79 -12.28 -7.19 5.89
C SER A 79 -13.30 -8.22 6.37
N GLY A 80 -14.53 -7.77 6.61
CA GLY A 80 -15.69 -8.63 6.85
C GLY A 80 -16.47 -8.84 5.56
N GLY A 81 -16.60 -10.09 5.12
CA GLY A 81 -17.49 -10.51 4.04
C GLY A 81 -16.80 -10.68 2.69
N SER A 82 -16.59 -11.95 2.32
CA SER A 82 -16.27 -12.46 0.97
C SER A 82 -15.06 -11.86 0.24
N GLY A 83 -13.98 -12.64 0.16
CA GLY A 83 -12.99 -12.55 -0.92
C GLY A 83 -12.13 -11.28 -0.96
N MET A 84 -11.45 -10.95 0.15
CA MET A 84 -10.46 -9.87 0.09
C MET A 84 -9.38 -10.22 -0.94
N ASN A 85 -9.27 -9.41 -1.99
CA ASN A 85 -8.20 -9.52 -2.97
C ASN A 85 -6.87 -9.35 -2.24
N ARG A 86 -6.08 -10.44 -2.10
CA ARG A 86 -4.81 -10.51 -1.36
C ARG A 86 -3.89 -9.32 -1.68
N ARG A 87 -3.90 -8.87 -2.93
CA ARG A 87 -3.14 -7.72 -3.41
C ARG A 87 -3.53 -6.40 -2.72
N LEU A 88 -4.82 -6.20 -2.46
CA LEU A 88 -5.32 -5.02 -1.75
C LEU A 88 -4.86 -5.04 -0.30
N GLY A 89 -4.93 -6.20 0.36
CA GLY A 89 -4.43 -6.38 1.73
C GLY A 89 -2.93 -6.11 1.84
N LEU A 90 -2.12 -6.66 0.92
CA LEU A 90 -0.69 -6.41 0.85
C LEU A 90 -0.36 -4.95 0.55
N PHE A 91 -1.16 -4.27 -0.27
CA PHE A 91 -1.01 -2.83 -0.50
C PHE A 91 -1.21 -2.03 0.80
N PHE A 92 -2.28 -2.30 1.55
CA PHE A 92 -2.56 -1.58 2.79
C PHE A 92 -1.52 -1.90 3.87
N ALA A 93 -1.14 -3.17 4.04
CA ALA A 93 -0.06 -3.58 4.93
C ALA A 93 1.27 -2.91 4.56
N GLY A 94 1.58 -2.86 3.25
CA GLY A 94 2.73 -2.16 2.72
C GLY A 94 2.65 -0.64 2.96
N ALA A 95 1.49 -0.03 2.83
CA ALA A 95 1.27 1.40 3.07
C ALA A 95 1.28 1.79 4.57
N GLY A 96 1.37 0.80 5.47
CA GLY A 96 1.44 1.01 6.92
C GLY A 96 0.07 1.14 7.61
N VAL A 97 -0.94 0.45 7.08
CA VAL A 97 -2.30 0.31 7.65
C VAL A 97 -2.46 -1.02 8.36
#